data_AF-A0A4Q3VXA3-F1
#
_entry.id   AF-A0A4Q3VXA3-F1
#
_cell.length_a   1.000
_cell.length_b   1.000
_cell.length_c   1.000
_cell.angle_alpha   90.00
_cell.angle_beta   90.00
_cell.angle_gamma   90.00
#
_symmetry.space_group_name_H-M   'P 1'
#
loop_
_entity.id
_entity.type
_entity.pdbx_description
1 polymer ?
#
loop_
_entity_poly.entity_id
_entity_poly.type
_entity_poly.pdbx_seq_one_letter_code
_entity_poly.pdbx_strand_id
1 'polypeptide(L)'
;MRAISILGILSAAALVVAQQPTPAGALRAAPKTYSVTDLPDNYRAVTFESEGGPLGLYGLYGMGMGMSGSRGANDKDSLLFGLMSASWVDPDEFQSALEGKLPRVRTLTLDLPSMIRRSGTSGSTPDPVFIETWVEAARISRWTPHTELTKEALVKAFGANAATGEPRGGPTDSLSKLKQVAVGALLYAGDWDDVFPKADSTAKAAAAIMPYVKSQSVFSTNNPAGKRILFNTSLSGISSDTIERPAETLLFWEEFSWSDGKRAVAYADGHAKRLTEEEWARAWSAELRRRAATRQPAKAMKKKG
;
A
#
# COMPACT_ATOMS: atom_id res chain seq x y z
N MET A 1 61.88 -30.32 -28.50
CA MET A 1 61.42 -29.10 -27.80
C MET A 1 59.97 -28.83 -28.22
N ARG A 2 59.00 -29.05 -27.32
CA ARG A 2 57.59 -28.71 -27.54
C ARG A 2 57.19 -27.73 -26.45
N ALA A 3 56.89 -26.50 -26.84
CA ALA A 3 56.42 -25.46 -25.93
C ALA A 3 54.93 -25.69 -25.64
N ILE A 4 54.60 -25.84 -24.35
CA ILE A 4 53.23 -25.94 -23.85
C ILE A 4 52.78 -24.52 -23.53
N SER A 5 51.90 -23.95 -24.35
CA SER A 5 51.25 -22.67 -24.09
C SER A 5 50.13 -22.86 -23.08
N ILE A 6 50.33 -22.31 -21.87
CA ILE A 6 49.32 -22.22 -20.81
C ILE A 6 48.43 -21.02 -21.15
N LEU A 7 47.23 -21.29 -21.66
CA LEU A 7 46.19 -20.30 -21.89
C LEU A 7 45.45 -20.07 -20.57
N GLY A 8 45.74 -18.94 -19.91
CA GLY A 8 45.05 -18.51 -18.69
C GLY A 8 43.65 -17.98 -19.01
N ILE A 9 42.63 -18.64 -18.48
CA ILE A 9 41.24 -18.17 -18.49
C ILE A 9 41.07 -17.18 -17.33
N LEU A 10 41.14 -15.88 -17.63
CA LEU A 10 40.72 -14.81 -16.74
C LEU A 10 39.20 -14.69 -16.78
N SER A 11 38.51 -15.27 -15.80
CA SER A 11 37.09 -15.03 -15.58
C SER A 11 36.89 -13.61 -15.06
N ALA A 12 36.41 -12.72 -15.92
CA ALA A 12 35.92 -11.40 -15.53
C ALA A 12 34.62 -11.55 -14.75
N ALA A 13 34.71 -11.52 -13.41
CA ALA A 13 33.54 -11.30 -12.57
C ALA A 13 33.05 -9.87 -12.80
N ALA A 14 31.95 -9.71 -13.54
CA ALA A 14 31.27 -8.44 -13.66
C ALA A 14 30.68 -8.07 -12.30
N LEU A 15 31.39 -7.23 -11.56
CA LEU A 15 30.91 -6.62 -10.33
C LEU A 15 29.73 -5.72 -10.72
N VAL A 16 28.51 -6.21 -10.53
CA VAL A 16 27.30 -5.39 -10.63
C VAL A 16 27.33 -4.43 -9.44
N VAL A 17 27.95 -3.27 -9.63
CA VAL A 17 27.82 -2.15 -8.72
C VAL A 17 26.37 -1.70 -8.81
N ALA A 18 25.57 -2.09 -7.82
CA ALA A 18 24.22 -1.57 -7.67
C ALA A 18 24.31 -0.04 -7.64
N GLN A 19 23.87 0.62 -8.72
CA GLN A 19 23.84 2.07 -8.78
C GLN A 19 22.92 2.57 -7.67
N GLN A 20 23.50 3.20 -6.65
CA GLN A 20 22.74 3.92 -5.64
C GLN A 20 21.82 4.91 -6.37
N PRO A 21 20.53 5.00 -5.99
CA PRO A 21 19.61 5.93 -6.64
C PRO A 21 20.19 7.34 -6.58
N THR A 22 20.16 8.05 -7.72
CA THR A 22 20.61 9.44 -7.74
C THR A 22 19.81 10.24 -6.71
N PRO A 23 20.38 11.28 -6.07
CA PRO A 23 19.65 12.10 -5.10
C PRO A 23 18.30 12.60 -5.62
N ALA A 24 18.22 12.94 -6.92
CA ALA A 24 16.98 13.34 -7.57
C ALA A 24 15.96 12.19 -7.75
N GLY A 25 16.42 10.96 -7.99
CA GLY A 25 15.56 9.77 -8.06
C GLY A 25 15.03 9.34 -6.70
N ALA A 26 15.88 9.41 -5.67
CA ALA A 26 15.49 9.15 -4.28
C ALA A 26 14.46 10.17 -3.77
N LEU A 27 14.60 11.45 -4.14
CA LEU A 27 13.65 12.51 -3.79
C LEU A 27 12.29 12.42 -4.51
N ARG A 28 12.21 11.70 -5.65
CA ARG A 28 10.95 11.50 -6.40
C ARG A 28 10.17 10.28 -5.94
N ALA A 29 10.83 9.29 -5.34
CA ALA A 29 10.14 8.15 -4.76
C ALA A 29 9.37 8.63 -3.52
N ALA A 30 8.07 8.34 -3.48
CA ALA A 30 7.31 8.57 -2.26
C ALA A 30 7.98 7.81 -1.10
N PRO A 31 8.12 8.41 0.09
CA PRO A 31 8.71 7.72 1.24
C PRO A 31 7.95 6.43 1.50
N LYS A 32 8.68 5.32 1.70
CA LYS A 32 8.05 4.06 2.07
C LYS A 32 7.53 4.17 3.49
N THR A 33 6.37 3.55 3.72
CA THR A 33 5.78 3.43 5.05
C THR A 33 5.80 1.98 5.49
N TYR A 34 5.97 1.77 6.79
CA TYR A 34 6.08 0.46 7.40
C TYR A 34 5.09 0.37 8.57
N SER A 35 4.38 -0.74 8.69
CA SER A 35 3.69 -1.06 9.95
C SER A 35 4.69 -1.63 10.96
N VAL A 36 4.26 -1.81 12.21
CA VAL A 36 5.04 -2.47 13.25
C VAL A 36 5.51 -3.87 12.82
N THR A 37 4.68 -4.64 12.11
CA THR A 37 5.03 -5.99 11.66
C THR A 37 6.02 -6.00 10.50
N ASP A 38 6.00 -4.94 9.68
CA ASP A 38 6.88 -4.79 8.52
C ASP A 38 8.25 -4.18 8.87
N LEU A 39 8.48 -3.80 10.14
CA LEU A 39 9.80 -3.36 10.60
C LEU A 39 10.82 -4.49 10.36
N PRO A 40 12.00 -4.22 9.75
CA PRO A 40 13.01 -5.25 9.59
C PRO A 40 13.53 -5.77 10.95
N ASP A 41 13.77 -7.07 11.07
CA ASP A 41 14.14 -7.72 12.35
C ASP A 41 15.50 -7.25 12.89
N ASN A 42 16.39 -6.78 12.00
CA ASN A 42 17.71 -6.29 12.38
C ASN A 42 17.70 -4.83 12.85
N TYR A 43 16.60 -4.09 12.66
CA TYR A 43 16.55 -2.68 13.06
C TYR A 43 16.52 -2.52 14.58
N ARG A 44 17.15 -1.45 15.07
CA ARG A 44 17.21 -1.10 16.50
C ARG A 44 16.79 0.34 16.71
N ALA A 45 16.03 0.58 17.78
CA ALA A 45 15.60 1.90 18.18
C ALA A 45 16.74 2.66 18.87
N VAL A 46 16.97 3.89 18.42
CA VAL A 46 18.01 4.81 18.91
C VAL A 46 17.46 6.23 18.91
N THR A 47 17.86 7.05 19.87
CA THR A 47 17.63 8.51 19.85
C THR A 47 18.92 9.22 19.48
N PHE A 48 18.87 10.23 18.62
CA PHE A 48 20.01 11.05 18.23
C PHE A 48 19.93 12.46 18.80
N GLU A 49 21.07 13.01 19.19
CA GLU A 49 21.27 14.44 19.43
C GLU A 49 22.04 15.04 18.23
N SER A 50 21.70 16.27 17.82
CA SER A 50 22.54 17.04 16.90
C SER A 50 23.14 18.27 17.54
N GLU A 51 24.22 18.75 16.92
CA GLU A 51 24.67 20.13 17.05
C GLU A 51 23.55 21.08 16.62
N GLY A 52 22.84 21.63 17.60
CA GLY A 52 21.61 22.41 17.42
C GLY A 52 20.45 21.99 18.33
N GLY A 53 20.62 20.90 19.09
CA GLY A 53 19.58 20.33 19.95
C GLY A 53 19.02 19.01 19.38
N PRO A 54 18.03 18.40 20.05
CA PRO A 54 17.41 17.17 19.59
C PRO A 54 16.84 17.33 18.16
N LEU A 55 17.25 16.46 17.23
CA LEU A 55 16.93 16.52 15.78
C LEU A 55 15.46 16.32 15.41
N GLY A 56 14.60 16.09 16.39
CA GLY A 56 13.19 15.83 16.14
C GLY A 56 12.38 17.12 16.03
N LEU A 57 11.34 17.09 15.20
CA LEU A 57 10.13 17.91 15.33
C LEU A 57 9.58 17.95 16.79
N TYR A 58 10.06 17.03 17.64
CA TYR A 58 9.62 16.73 19.01
C TYR A 58 10.53 17.22 20.13
N GLY A 59 11.67 17.86 19.84
CA GLY A 59 12.41 18.61 20.86
C GLY A 59 11.54 19.65 21.59
N LEU A 60 10.50 20.13 20.90
CA LEU A 60 9.49 21.05 21.43
C LEU A 60 8.38 20.37 22.26
N TYR A 61 8.02 19.12 21.95
CA TYR A 61 6.94 18.40 22.65
C TYR A 61 7.44 17.68 23.91
N GLY A 62 8.72 17.30 23.95
CA GLY A 62 9.33 16.60 25.09
C GLY A 62 9.45 17.44 26.37
N MET A 63 9.43 18.77 26.27
CA MET A 63 9.52 19.65 27.46
C MET A 63 8.16 20.09 28.03
N GLY A 64 7.04 19.91 27.32
CA GLY A 64 5.75 20.50 27.70
C GLY A 64 4.74 19.55 28.36
N MET A 65 4.86 18.24 28.16
CA MET A 65 3.95 17.25 28.73
C MET A 65 4.59 16.64 29.98
N GLY A 66 4.58 17.41 31.07
CA GLY A 66 4.93 16.89 32.38
C GLY A 66 4.13 15.62 32.64
N MET A 67 4.85 14.54 32.95
CA MET A 67 4.32 13.25 33.36
C MET A 67 3.48 13.42 34.64
N SER A 68 2.26 13.92 34.50
CA SER A 68 1.23 13.80 35.53
C SER A 68 0.98 12.31 35.67
N GLY A 69 1.50 11.74 36.76
CA GLY A 69 1.50 10.31 37.07
C GLY A 69 0.09 9.75 37.27
N SER A 70 -0.67 9.69 36.19
CA SER A 70 -1.88 8.89 36.12
C SER A 70 -1.45 7.43 36.28
N ARG A 71 -1.76 6.88 37.45
CA ARG A 71 -1.34 5.56 37.97
C ARG A 71 -1.96 4.37 37.21
N GLY A 72 -2.24 4.54 35.91
CA GLY A 72 -2.87 3.56 35.03
C GLY A 72 -2.57 3.78 33.55
N ALA A 73 -1.44 4.40 33.20
CA ALA A 73 -0.99 4.44 31.81
C ALA A 73 -0.80 3.00 31.32
N ASN A 74 -1.51 2.63 30.26
CA ASN A 74 -1.40 1.31 29.66
C ASN A 74 0.00 1.20 29.02
N ASP A 75 0.62 0.00 29.05
CA ASP A 75 1.95 -0.27 28.47
C ASP A 75 2.11 0.28 27.02
N LYS A 76 1.00 0.33 26.27
CA LYS A 76 0.96 0.89 24.91
C LYS A 76 1.29 2.38 24.85
N ASP A 77 0.82 3.18 25.81
CA ASP A 77 1.02 4.62 25.80
C ASP A 77 2.49 4.94 26.11
N SER A 78 3.07 4.26 27.10
CA SER A 78 4.51 4.37 27.41
C SER A 78 5.38 3.97 26.22
N LEU A 79 5.07 2.88 25.52
CA LEU A 79 5.77 2.49 24.29
C LEU A 79 5.58 3.52 23.18
N LEU A 80 4.38 4.05 22.98
CA LEU A 80 4.11 5.07 21.97
C LEU A 80 4.92 6.34 22.23
N PHE A 81 5.01 6.81 23.48
CA PHE A 81 5.85 7.96 23.83
C PHE A 81 7.33 7.70 23.54
N GLY A 82 7.85 6.52 23.85
CA GLY A 82 9.22 6.13 23.49
C GLY A 82 9.45 6.15 21.97
N LEU A 83 8.45 5.72 21.19
CA LEU A 83 8.51 5.77 19.72
C LEU A 83 8.54 7.18 19.14
N MET A 84 8.03 8.19 19.85
CA MET A 84 8.03 9.57 19.35
C MET A 84 9.44 10.18 19.31
N SER A 85 10.35 9.74 20.18
CA SER A 85 11.75 10.19 20.20
C SER A 85 12.70 9.25 19.47
N ALA A 86 12.32 7.97 19.30
CA ALA A 86 13.17 6.97 18.70
C ALA A 86 13.15 7.01 17.17
N SER A 87 14.32 6.77 16.59
CA SER A 87 14.53 6.41 15.19
C SER A 87 14.98 4.96 15.12
N TRP A 88 14.49 4.20 14.15
CA TRP A 88 14.90 2.81 13.94
C TRP A 88 15.95 2.76 12.83
N VAL A 89 17.09 2.13 13.12
CA VAL A 89 18.21 2.03 12.19
C VAL A 89 18.69 0.60 12.01
N ASP A 90 19.25 0.32 10.84
CA ASP A 90 20.10 -0.84 10.62
C ASP A 90 21.45 -0.62 11.36
N PRO A 91 21.84 -1.49 12.31
CA PRO A 91 23.05 -1.30 13.10
C PRO A 91 24.34 -1.21 12.27
N ASP A 92 24.44 -1.96 11.17
CA ASP A 92 25.65 -2.01 10.35
C ASP A 92 25.77 -0.75 9.49
N GLU A 93 24.65 -0.30 8.91
CA GLU A 93 24.56 0.96 8.17
C GLU A 93 24.84 2.15 9.10
N PHE A 94 24.26 2.13 10.30
CA PHE A 94 24.44 3.17 11.31
C PHE A 94 25.88 3.27 11.79
N GLN A 95 26.51 2.14 12.14
CA GLN A 95 27.91 2.11 12.54
C GLN A 95 28.83 2.61 11.41
N SER A 96 28.55 2.22 10.16
CA SER A 96 29.29 2.71 8.99
C SER A 96 29.15 4.23 8.81
N ALA A 97 27.98 4.80 9.10
CA ALA A 97 27.78 6.25 9.09
C ALA A 97 28.58 6.95 10.19
N LEU A 98 28.60 6.42 11.42
CA LEU A 98 29.38 6.98 12.54
C LEU A 98 30.89 6.95 12.27
N GLU A 99 31.38 5.95 11.54
CA GLU A 99 32.78 5.84 11.12
C GLU A 99 33.12 6.73 9.92
N GLY A 100 32.17 7.54 9.42
CA GLY A 100 32.36 8.42 8.28
C GLY A 100 32.42 7.70 6.93
N LYS A 101 32.09 6.40 6.89
CA LYS A 101 32.06 5.61 5.63
C LYS A 101 30.81 5.91 4.80
N LEU A 102 29.72 6.32 5.46
CA LEU A 102 28.48 6.75 4.81
C LEU A 102 28.16 8.21 5.19
N PRO A 103 27.81 9.07 4.21
CA PRO A 103 27.47 10.46 4.50
C PRO A 103 26.09 10.61 5.18
N ARG A 104 25.24 9.58 5.06
CA ARG A 104 23.86 9.54 5.59
C ARG A 104 23.53 8.13 6.02
N VAL A 105 22.60 8.02 6.96
CA VAL A 105 21.99 6.76 7.39
C VAL A 105 20.49 6.80 7.16
N ARG A 106 19.94 5.68 6.69
CA ARG A 106 18.50 5.46 6.58
C ARG A 106 17.89 5.18 7.94
N THR A 107 16.81 5.88 8.26
CA THR A 107 16.08 5.78 9.53
C THR A 107 14.60 5.55 9.28
N LEU A 108 13.92 4.80 10.16
CA LEU A 108 12.47 4.75 10.20
C LEU A 108 11.97 5.51 11.43
N THR A 109 11.13 6.50 11.21
CA THR A 109 10.58 7.37 12.28
C THR A 109 9.07 7.29 12.32
N LEU A 110 8.47 7.55 13.47
CA LEU A 110 7.02 7.53 13.64
C LEU A 110 6.33 8.60 12.75
N ASP A 111 5.42 8.18 11.88
CA ASP A 111 4.61 9.05 11.01
C ASP A 111 3.33 9.50 11.74
N LEU A 112 3.53 10.40 12.71
CA LEU A 112 2.46 10.97 13.51
C LEU A 112 1.35 11.64 12.68
N PRO A 113 1.64 12.42 11.62
CA PRO A 113 0.59 12.95 10.75
C PRO A 113 -0.32 11.86 10.17
N SER A 114 0.24 10.74 9.68
CA SER A 114 -0.57 9.63 9.20
C SER A 114 -1.34 8.93 10.33
N MET A 115 -0.74 8.79 11.52
CA MET A 115 -1.43 8.21 12.67
C MET A 115 -2.62 9.05 13.14
N ILE A 116 -2.47 10.37 13.22
CA ILE A 116 -3.54 11.30 13.60
C ILE A 116 -4.69 11.23 12.59
N ARG A 117 -4.38 11.18 11.29
CA ARG A 117 -5.41 11.02 10.24
C ARG A 117 -6.15 9.68 10.35
N ARG A 118 -5.49 8.64 10.89
CA ARG A 118 -6.05 7.28 11.01
C ARG A 118 -6.82 7.03 12.30
N SER A 119 -6.51 7.70 13.42
CA SER A 119 -7.10 7.34 14.72
C SER A 119 -8.60 7.61 14.80
N GLY A 120 -9.14 8.47 13.93
CA GLY A 120 -10.55 8.88 13.97
C GLY A 120 -10.97 9.39 15.36
N THR A 121 -12.28 9.43 15.62
CA THR A 121 -12.85 9.83 16.92
C THR A 121 -12.92 8.68 17.94
N SER A 122 -12.32 7.52 17.65
CA SER A 122 -12.61 6.27 18.38
C SER A 122 -11.98 6.15 19.77
N GLY A 123 -11.20 7.15 20.23
CA GLY A 123 -10.54 7.12 21.55
C GLY A 123 -9.51 6.00 21.74
N SER A 124 -9.24 5.19 20.70
CA SER A 124 -8.24 4.12 20.74
C SER A 124 -6.87 4.64 20.31
N THR A 125 -5.82 4.16 20.99
CA THR A 125 -4.42 4.46 20.62
C THR A 125 -4.15 3.92 19.21
N PRO A 126 -3.81 4.78 18.22
CA PRO A 126 -3.61 4.34 16.85
C PRO A 126 -2.40 3.42 16.72
N ASP A 127 -2.47 2.47 15.79
CA ASP A 127 -1.34 1.59 15.47
C ASP A 127 -0.18 2.42 14.89
N PRO A 128 1.06 2.26 15.39
CA PRO A 128 2.23 2.97 14.90
C PRO A 128 2.47 2.71 13.41
N VAL A 129 2.73 3.79 12.67
CA VAL A 129 3.18 3.74 11.27
C VAL A 129 4.52 4.42 11.23
N PHE A 130 5.49 3.80 10.56
CA PHE A 130 6.82 4.36 10.37
C PHE A 130 6.98 4.85 8.94
N ILE A 131 7.75 5.90 8.76
CA ILE A 131 8.12 6.45 7.46
C ILE A 131 9.64 6.44 7.30
N GLU A 132 10.10 6.09 6.12
CA GLU A 132 11.51 6.14 5.76
C GLU A 132 12.00 7.57 5.66
N THR A 133 13.11 7.85 6.35
CA THR A 133 13.79 9.14 6.41
C THR A 133 15.30 8.94 6.29
N TRP A 134 16.03 10.02 6.08
CA TRP A 134 17.48 10.01 5.97
C TRP A 134 18.08 11.06 6.90
N VAL A 135 19.06 10.65 7.70
CA VAL A 135 19.79 11.53 8.62
C VAL A 135 21.23 11.66 8.15
N GLU A 136 21.74 12.90 8.14
CA GLU A 136 23.14 13.16 7.80
C GLU A 136 24.06 12.72 8.94
N ALA A 137 25.06 11.90 8.61
CA ALA A 137 25.95 11.30 9.61
C ALA A 137 26.67 12.37 10.44
N ALA A 138 27.12 13.44 9.79
CA ALA A 138 27.79 14.57 10.42
C ALA A 138 26.91 15.34 11.42
N ARG A 139 25.59 15.16 11.40
CA ARG A 139 24.66 15.80 12.35
C ARG A 139 24.45 14.97 13.61
N ILE A 140 24.96 13.74 13.69
CA ILE A 140 24.80 12.86 14.84
C ILE A 140 25.97 13.12 15.78
N SER A 141 25.76 13.92 16.82
CA SER A 141 26.79 14.20 17.83
C SER A 141 26.78 13.18 18.97
N ARG A 142 25.59 12.70 19.34
CA ARG A 142 25.38 11.68 20.36
C ARG A 142 24.21 10.79 19.98
N TRP A 143 24.23 9.56 20.48
CA TRP A 143 23.10 8.65 20.35
C TRP A 143 22.93 7.80 21.61
N THR A 144 21.69 7.36 21.86
CA THR A 144 21.34 6.48 22.98
C THR A 144 20.47 5.33 22.47
N PRO A 145 20.84 4.06 22.70
CA PRO A 145 20.02 2.92 22.32
C PRO A 145 18.81 2.75 23.24
N HIS A 146 17.67 2.36 22.67
CA HIS A 146 16.47 1.98 23.41
C HIS A 146 16.34 0.46 23.45
N THR A 147 16.77 -0.14 24.56
CA THR A 147 16.74 -1.61 24.74
C THR A 147 15.33 -2.15 24.97
N GLU A 148 14.41 -1.30 25.40
CA GLU A 148 13.01 -1.60 25.68
C GLU A 148 12.11 -1.51 24.43
N LEU A 149 12.51 -0.72 23.43
CA LEU A 149 11.80 -0.57 22.16
C LEU A 149 12.28 -1.63 21.17
N THR A 150 11.88 -2.88 21.40
CA THR A 150 12.16 -3.99 20.50
C THR A 150 10.99 -4.24 19.55
N LYS A 151 11.26 -4.81 18.36
CA LYS A 151 10.19 -5.18 17.42
C LYS A 151 9.20 -6.11 18.08
N GLU A 152 9.67 -7.05 18.89
CA GLU A 152 8.85 -8.00 19.63
C GLU A 152 7.94 -7.30 20.64
N ALA A 153 8.46 -6.30 21.38
CA ALA A 153 7.67 -5.50 22.30
C ALA A 153 6.58 -4.70 21.56
N LEU A 154 6.92 -4.12 20.42
CA LEU A 154 5.94 -3.42 19.58
C LEU A 154 4.90 -4.36 18.99
N VAL A 155 5.29 -5.53 18.47
CA VAL A 155 4.36 -6.54 17.94
C VAL A 155 3.49 -7.08 19.08
N LYS A 156 4.00 -7.22 20.29
CA LYS A 156 3.16 -7.61 21.44
C LYS A 156 2.14 -6.52 21.78
N ALA A 157 2.55 -5.25 21.80
CA ALA A 157 1.70 -4.13 22.19
C ALA A 157 0.69 -3.69 21.11
N PHE A 158 1.12 -3.66 19.85
CA PHE A 158 0.37 -3.15 18.71
C PHE A 158 0.03 -4.27 17.70
N GLY A 159 0.77 -5.37 17.72
CA GLY A 159 0.58 -6.51 16.82
C GLY A 159 -0.56 -7.44 17.14
N ALA A 160 -1.24 -7.43 18.29
CA ALA A 160 -2.51 -8.19 18.39
C ALA A 160 -3.59 -7.67 17.41
N ASN A 161 -3.49 -6.40 16.99
CA ASN A 161 -4.26 -5.82 15.89
C ASN A 161 -3.45 -5.66 14.59
N ALA A 162 -2.11 -5.74 14.63
CA ALA A 162 -1.23 -5.65 13.47
C ALA A 162 -0.69 -7.02 12.95
N ALA A 163 -0.92 -8.14 13.63
CA ALA A 163 -0.52 -9.51 13.24
C ALA A 163 -1.46 -10.13 12.21
N THR A 164 -2.53 -9.44 11.85
CA THR A 164 -3.14 -9.66 10.54
C THR A 164 -2.26 -9.14 9.41
N GLY A 165 -1.26 -8.27 9.68
CA GLY A 165 -0.09 -7.96 8.85
C GLY A 165 -0.36 -7.40 7.45
N GLU A 166 -1.60 -7.49 6.99
CA GLU A 166 -2.10 -6.75 5.87
C GLU A 166 -2.33 -5.32 6.37
N PRO A 167 -1.91 -4.28 5.60
CA PRO A 167 -2.47 -2.95 5.84
C PRO A 167 -3.98 -3.13 6.01
N ARG A 168 -4.66 -2.47 6.96
CA ARG A 168 -6.14 -2.46 7.01
C ARG A 168 -6.63 -2.08 5.60
N GLY A 169 -6.94 -3.06 4.75
CA GLY A 169 -6.61 -2.86 3.33
C GLY A 169 -6.05 -3.98 2.46
N GLY A 170 -5.60 -5.11 2.98
CA GLY A 170 -4.98 -6.13 2.13
C GLY A 170 -5.94 -6.78 1.15
N PRO A 171 -5.51 -7.83 0.44
CA PRO A 171 -6.31 -8.40 -0.63
C PRO A 171 -7.73 -8.81 -0.22
N THR A 172 -7.95 -9.17 1.04
CA THR A 172 -9.30 -9.49 1.57
C THR A 172 -10.19 -8.23 1.71
N ASP A 173 -9.63 -7.09 2.15
CA ASP A 173 -10.34 -5.80 2.18
C ASP A 173 -10.70 -5.36 0.76
N SER A 174 -9.77 -5.53 -0.18
CA SER A 174 -9.97 -5.13 -1.58
C SER A 174 -11.07 -5.94 -2.24
N LEU A 175 -11.14 -7.24 -1.98
CA LEU A 175 -12.25 -8.09 -2.37
C LEU A 175 -13.58 -7.61 -1.75
N SER A 176 -13.56 -7.26 -0.47
CA SER A 176 -14.75 -6.76 0.25
C SER A 176 -15.25 -5.42 -0.31
N LYS A 177 -14.34 -4.51 -0.66
CA LYS A 177 -14.65 -3.23 -1.30
C LYS A 177 -15.20 -3.41 -2.71
N LEU A 178 -14.60 -4.29 -3.52
CA LEU A 178 -15.11 -4.60 -4.85
C LEU A 178 -16.52 -5.18 -4.79
N LYS A 179 -16.79 -6.06 -3.82
CA LYS A 179 -18.15 -6.57 -3.58
C LYS A 179 -19.12 -5.45 -3.21
N GLN A 180 -18.73 -4.53 -2.33
CA GLN A 180 -19.56 -3.38 -1.96
C GLN A 180 -19.86 -2.46 -3.16
N VAL A 181 -18.86 -2.18 -3.99
CA VAL A 181 -19.01 -1.38 -5.22
C VAL A 181 -19.94 -2.08 -6.22
N ALA A 182 -19.80 -3.39 -6.41
CA ALA A 182 -20.65 -4.16 -7.31
C ALA A 182 -22.11 -4.27 -6.81
N VAL A 183 -22.30 -4.52 -5.52
CA VAL A 183 -23.65 -4.48 -4.90
C VAL A 183 -24.25 -3.08 -5.02
N GLY A 184 -23.47 -2.01 -4.82
CA GLY A 184 -23.92 -0.64 -5.03
C GLY A 184 -24.38 -0.37 -6.46
N ALA A 185 -23.71 -0.96 -7.46
CA ALA A 185 -24.12 -0.88 -8.84
C ALA A 185 -25.40 -1.68 -9.15
N LEU A 186 -25.61 -2.82 -8.47
CA LEU A 186 -26.88 -3.56 -8.56
C LEU A 186 -28.05 -2.83 -7.90
N LEU A 187 -27.82 -2.20 -6.75
CA LEU A 187 -28.83 -1.37 -6.09
C LEU A 187 -29.19 -0.16 -6.97
N TYR A 188 -28.20 0.47 -7.60
CA TYR A 188 -28.42 1.48 -8.63
C TYR A 188 -29.27 0.90 -9.77
N ALA A 189 -28.89 -0.25 -10.33
CA ALA A 189 -29.63 -0.83 -11.45
C ALA A 189 -31.10 -1.11 -11.08
N GLY A 190 -31.38 -1.65 -9.90
CA GLY A 190 -32.75 -1.91 -9.43
C GLY A 190 -33.62 -0.66 -9.32
N ASP A 191 -33.03 0.50 -9.04
CA ASP A 191 -33.75 1.80 -9.02
C ASP A 191 -33.91 2.41 -10.43
N TRP A 192 -33.19 1.91 -11.43
CA TRP A 192 -33.08 2.48 -12.78
C TRP A 192 -33.37 1.44 -13.87
N ASP A 193 -34.49 0.71 -13.74
CA ASP A 193 -34.99 -0.29 -14.72
C ASP A 193 -33.94 -1.35 -15.11
N ASP A 194 -33.20 -1.85 -14.10
CA ASP A 194 -32.13 -2.82 -14.25
C ASP A 194 -30.97 -2.35 -15.16
N VAL A 195 -30.81 -1.04 -15.34
CA VAL A 195 -29.76 -0.45 -16.18
C VAL A 195 -28.53 -0.06 -15.35
N PHE A 196 -27.35 -0.55 -15.75
CA PHE A 196 -26.09 -0.13 -15.14
C PHE A 196 -25.79 1.36 -15.39
N PRO A 197 -25.01 2.03 -14.50
CA PRO A 197 -24.71 3.45 -14.64
C PRO A 197 -24.23 3.85 -16.03
N LYS A 198 -24.87 4.87 -16.62
CA LYS A 198 -24.44 5.47 -17.89
C LYS A 198 -23.20 6.34 -17.69
N ALA A 199 -22.06 5.70 -17.51
CA ALA A 199 -20.77 6.31 -17.25
C ALA A 199 -19.72 5.96 -18.33
N ASP A 200 -18.95 6.94 -18.77
CA ASP A 200 -17.82 6.77 -19.70
C ASP A 200 -16.47 6.56 -18.97
N SER A 201 -16.51 6.57 -17.64
CA SER A 201 -15.34 6.52 -16.77
C SER A 201 -15.70 5.96 -15.41
N THR A 202 -14.71 5.39 -14.71
CA THR A 202 -14.89 4.91 -13.33
C THR A 202 -15.37 6.01 -12.40
N ALA A 203 -14.87 7.24 -12.53
CA ALA A 203 -15.26 8.35 -11.66
C ALA A 203 -16.76 8.68 -11.77
N LYS A 204 -17.32 8.68 -12.99
CA LYS A 204 -18.76 8.89 -13.19
C LYS A 204 -19.60 7.72 -12.69
N ALA A 205 -19.13 6.48 -12.88
CA ALA A 205 -19.80 5.30 -12.32
C ALA A 205 -19.83 5.36 -10.79
N ALA A 206 -18.70 5.70 -10.17
CA ALA A 206 -18.59 5.88 -8.72
C ALA A 206 -19.51 6.98 -8.19
N ALA A 207 -19.59 8.11 -8.88
CA ALA A 207 -20.50 9.20 -8.53
C ALA A 207 -21.98 8.77 -8.60
N ALA A 208 -22.35 7.99 -9.63
CA ALA A 208 -23.72 7.49 -9.79
C ALA A 208 -24.13 6.52 -8.66
N ILE A 209 -23.22 5.63 -8.23
CA ILE A 209 -23.55 4.61 -7.23
C ILE A 209 -23.25 5.04 -5.78
N MET A 210 -22.63 6.21 -5.58
CA MET A 210 -22.27 6.74 -4.25
C MET A 210 -23.44 6.74 -3.24
N PRO A 211 -24.69 7.10 -3.62
CA PRO A 211 -25.82 7.07 -2.69
C PRO A 211 -26.08 5.69 -2.05
N TYR A 212 -25.69 4.61 -2.73
CA TYR A 212 -25.92 3.23 -2.29
C TYR A 212 -24.78 2.68 -1.42
N VAL A 213 -23.53 3.05 -1.71
CA VAL A 213 -22.37 2.53 -0.97
C VAL A 213 -22.01 3.40 0.25
N LYS A 214 -22.42 4.68 0.26
CA LYS A 214 -22.30 5.62 1.40
C LYS A 214 -20.88 5.88 1.91
N SER A 215 -19.85 5.45 1.20
CA SER A 215 -18.45 5.65 1.58
C SER A 215 -17.56 5.83 0.36
N GLN A 216 -16.83 6.95 0.26
CA GLN A 216 -15.88 7.18 -0.83
C GLN A 216 -14.70 6.20 -0.80
N SER A 217 -14.33 5.70 0.38
CA SER A 217 -13.14 4.86 0.56
C SER A 217 -13.27 3.45 -0.06
N VAL A 218 -14.47 3.04 -0.43
CA VAL A 218 -14.73 1.76 -1.12
C VAL A 218 -14.29 1.79 -2.58
N PHE A 219 -14.10 2.97 -3.18
CA PHE A 219 -13.67 3.14 -4.57
C PHE A 219 -12.14 3.11 -4.73
N SER A 220 -11.40 2.84 -3.65
CA SER A 220 -9.96 2.65 -3.69
C SER A 220 -9.51 1.47 -2.84
N THR A 221 -8.51 0.75 -3.33
CA THR A 221 -7.88 -0.37 -2.63
C THR A 221 -6.59 0.08 -1.97
N ASN A 222 -6.06 -0.72 -1.04
CA ASN A 222 -4.73 -0.48 -0.48
C ASN A 222 -3.66 -1.32 -1.17
N ASN A 223 -3.90 -1.74 -2.42
CA ASN A 223 -2.88 -2.42 -3.20
C ASN A 223 -1.68 -1.46 -3.42
N PRO A 224 -0.47 -1.84 -2.98
CA PRO A 224 0.72 -1.00 -3.12
C PRO A 224 1.13 -0.77 -4.59
N ALA A 225 0.77 -1.68 -5.51
CA ALA A 225 1.02 -1.52 -6.94
C ALA A 225 0.08 -0.49 -7.60
N GLY A 226 -1.10 -0.26 -7.03
CA GLY A 226 -2.00 0.83 -7.40
C GLY A 226 -3.38 0.68 -6.81
N LYS A 227 -3.98 1.81 -6.44
CA LYS A 227 -5.16 1.87 -5.56
C LYS A 227 -6.48 1.95 -6.30
N ARG A 228 -6.48 1.91 -7.63
CA ARG A 228 -7.67 2.22 -8.44
C ARG A 228 -8.52 0.97 -8.66
N ILE A 229 -9.82 1.13 -8.46
CA ILE A 229 -10.84 0.24 -8.99
C ILE A 229 -11.27 0.80 -10.35
N LEU A 230 -11.46 -0.06 -11.34
CA LEU A 230 -11.82 0.30 -12.70
C LEU A 230 -13.21 -0.25 -13.04
N PHE A 231 -14.03 0.57 -13.71
CA PHE A 231 -15.37 0.20 -14.16
C PHE A 231 -15.34 -0.32 -15.61
N ASN A 232 -16.18 -1.31 -15.91
CA ASN A 232 -16.41 -1.77 -17.26
C ASN A 232 -17.27 -0.81 -18.07
N THR A 233 -16.65 0.14 -18.78
CA THR A 233 -17.37 1.12 -19.59
C THR A 233 -18.16 0.52 -20.77
N SER A 234 -17.95 -0.74 -21.16
CA SER A 234 -18.82 -1.38 -22.16
C SER A 234 -20.17 -1.83 -21.61
N LEU A 235 -20.34 -1.85 -20.28
CA LEU A 235 -21.63 -2.10 -19.62
C LEU A 235 -22.37 -0.79 -19.30
N SER A 236 -21.83 0.35 -19.70
CA SER A 236 -22.42 1.67 -19.47
C SER A 236 -23.81 1.78 -20.10
N GLY A 237 -24.84 1.96 -19.28
CA GLY A 237 -26.23 2.05 -19.74
C GLY A 237 -26.78 0.75 -20.33
N ILE A 238 -26.15 -0.40 -20.08
CA ILE A 238 -26.63 -1.72 -20.49
C ILE A 238 -27.54 -2.28 -19.39
N SER A 239 -28.70 -2.81 -19.78
CA SER A 239 -29.60 -3.53 -18.88
C SER A 239 -28.97 -4.86 -18.45
N SER A 240 -28.98 -5.14 -17.14
CA SER A 240 -28.43 -6.35 -16.54
C SER A 240 -29.11 -7.62 -17.10
N ASP A 241 -30.40 -7.55 -17.43
CA ASP A 241 -31.18 -8.63 -18.05
C ASP A 241 -30.69 -9.04 -19.44
N THR A 242 -30.03 -8.12 -20.15
CA THR A 242 -29.47 -8.40 -21.48
C THR A 242 -28.11 -9.12 -21.43
N ILE A 243 -27.54 -9.27 -20.23
CA ILE A 243 -26.25 -9.92 -20.03
C ILE A 243 -26.48 -11.43 -19.89
N GLU A 244 -26.16 -12.18 -20.95
CA GLU A 244 -26.37 -13.63 -21.00
C GLU A 244 -25.67 -14.41 -19.87
N ARG A 245 -24.47 -13.96 -19.45
CA ARG A 245 -23.65 -14.63 -18.43
C ARG A 245 -23.15 -13.61 -17.40
N PRO A 246 -24.01 -13.13 -16.49
CA PRO A 246 -23.66 -12.04 -15.58
C PRO A 246 -22.54 -12.44 -14.60
N ALA A 247 -22.54 -13.69 -14.14
CA ALA A 247 -21.49 -14.26 -13.29
C ALA A 247 -20.10 -14.39 -13.97
N GLU A 248 -20.00 -14.19 -15.28
CA GLU A 248 -18.74 -14.24 -16.03
C GLU A 248 -18.40 -12.90 -16.70
N THR A 249 -19.23 -11.89 -16.48
CA THR A 249 -19.09 -10.57 -17.08
C THR A 249 -18.50 -9.63 -16.05
N LEU A 250 -17.28 -9.14 -16.31
CA LEU A 250 -16.56 -8.27 -15.38
C LEU A 250 -17.28 -6.92 -15.30
N LEU A 251 -17.59 -6.46 -14.08
CA LEU A 251 -18.19 -5.14 -13.84
C LEU A 251 -17.16 -4.17 -13.27
N PHE A 252 -16.38 -4.61 -12.27
CA PHE A 252 -15.29 -3.84 -11.68
C PHE A 252 -14.04 -4.70 -11.48
N TRP A 253 -12.85 -4.10 -11.50
CA TRP A 253 -11.59 -4.79 -11.18
C TRP A 253 -10.55 -3.85 -10.59
N GLU A 254 -9.59 -4.40 -9.85
CA GLU A 254 -8.38 -3.66 -9.44
C GLU A 254 -7.46 -3.41 -10.64
N GLU A 255 -6.78 -2.26 -10.65
CA GLU A 255 -5.86 -1.91 -11.73
C GLU A 255 -4.65 -2.85 -11.84
N PHE A 256 -4.09 -3.28 -10.71
CA PHE A 256 -2.91 -4.15 -10.64
C PHE A 256 -3.17 -5.37 -9.74
N SER A 257 -2.38 -6.41 -9.93
CA SER A 257 -2.32 -7.54 -9.01
C SER A 257 -1.58 -7.20 -7.71
N TRP A 258 -1.83 -8.00 -6.69
CA TRP A 258 -1.11 -7.98 -5.43
C TRP A 258 0.22 -8.73 -5.55
N SER A 259 1.06 -8.63 -4.53
CA SER A 259 2.35 -9.35 -4.46
C SER A 259 2.21 -10.88 -4.51
N ASP A 260 1.03 -11.42 -4.20
CA ASP A 260 0.70 -12.85 -4.34
C ASP A 260 0.27 -13.25 -5.76
N GLY A 261 0.39 -12.34 -6.73
CA GLY A 261 0.03 -12.57 -8.14
C GLY A 261 -1.47 -12.66 -8.40
N LYS A 262 -2.31 -12.23 -7.45
CA LYS A 262 -3.77 -12.25 -7.61
C LYS A 262 -4.37 -10.85 -7.59
N ARG A 263 -5.50 -10.70 -8.28
CA ARG A 263 -6.24 -9.43 -8.43
C ARG A 263 -7.71 -9.62 -8.06
N ALA A 264 -8.29 -8.71 -7.29
CA ALA A 264 -9.73 -8.74 -7.05
C ALA A 264 -10.50 -8.24 -8.27
N VAL A 265 -11.60 -8.94 -8.59
CA VAL A 265 -12.56 -8.57 -9.62
C VAL A 265 -13.98 -8.75 -9.07
N ALA A 266 -14.93 -8.00 -9.62
CA ALA A 266 -16.35 -8.15 -9.36
C ALA A 266 -17.13 -8.28 -10.66
N TYR A 267 -18.16 -9.11 -10.64
CA TYR A 267 -18.94 -9.49 -11.81
C TYR A 267 -20.30 -8.79 -11.83
N ALA A 268 -20.99 -8.87 -12.96
CA ALA A 268 -22.24 -8.17 -13.21
C ALA A 268 -23.41 -8.70 -12.36
N ASP A 269 -23.29 -9.88 -11.75
CA ASP A 269 -24.24 -10.42 -10.77
C ASP A 269 -23.90 -10.02 -9.31
N GLY A 270 -22.88 -9.18 -9.10
CA GLY A 270 -22.51 -8.62 -7.80
C GLY A 270 -21.56 -9.48 -6.97
N HIS A 271 -21.21 -10.70 -7.39
CA HIS A 271 -20.18 -11.46 -6.69
C HIS A 271 -18.79 -10.93 -7.02
N ALA A 272 -17.82 -11.22 -6.14
CA ALA A 272 -16.44 -10.84 -6.33
C ALA A 272 -15.52 -12.04 -6.05
N LYS A 273 -14.41 -12.13 -6.80
CA LYS A 273 -13.39 -13.19 -6.65
C LYS A 273 -11.99 -12.58 -6.84
N ARG A 274 -10.98 -13.22 -6.25
CA ARG A 274 -9.58 -12.96 -6.59
C ARG A 274 -9.13 -13.92 -7.68
N LEU A 275 -8.60 -13.38 -8.78
CA LEU A 275 -8.11 -14.15 -9.92
C LEU A 275 -6.59 -14.18 -9.94
N THR A 276 -5.98 -15.33 -10.27
CA THR A 276 -4.57 -15.37 -10.68
C THR A 276 -4.37 -14.63 -12.01
N GLU A 277 -3.13 -14.36 -12.41
CA GLU A 277 -2.85 -13.73 -13.71
C GLU A 277 -3.38 -14.54 -14.90
N GLU A 278 -3.31 -15.87 -14.84
CA GLU A 278 -3.84 -16.74 -15.91
C GLU A 278 -5.38 -16.71 -15.95
N GLU A 279 -6.03 -16.72 -14.78
CA GLU A 279 -7.49 -16.56 -14.68
C GLU A 279 -7.93 -15.18 -15.19
N TRP A 280 -7.19 -14.12 -14.84
CA TRP A 280 -7.42 -12.76 -15.30
C TRP A 280 -7.29 -12.65 -16.82
N ALA A 281 -6.22 -13.20 -17.40
CA ALA A 281 -6.01 -13.18 -18.85
C ALA A 281 -7.17 -13.86 -19.62
N ARG A 282 -7.69 -14.98 -19.09
CA ARG A 282 -8.87 -15.66 -19.66
C ARG A 282 -10.13 -14.82 -19.54
N ALA A 283 -10.42 -14.28 -18.35
CA ALA A 283 -11.60 -13.45 -18.10
C ALA A 283 -11.59 -12.18 -18.97
N TRP A 284 -10.43 -11.51 -19.07
CA TRP A 284 -10.26 -10.32 -19.88
C TRP A 284 -10.38 -10.61 -21.38
N SER A 285 -9.81 -11.72 -21.85
CA SER A 285 -9.94 -12.14 -23.26
C SER A 285 -11.41 -12.43 -23.63
N ALA A 286 -12.17 -13.08 -22.74
CA ALA A 286 -13.60 -13.30 -22.93
C ALA A 286 -14.36 -11.97 -23.00
N GLU A 287 -14.02 -11.00 -22.14
CA GLU A 287 -14.61 -9.67 -22.15
C GLU A 287 -14.34 -8.90 -23.46
N LEU A 288 -13.10 -8.95 -23.96
CA LEU A 288 -12.76 -8.35 -25.25
C LEU A 288 -13.54 -8.95 -26.42
N ARG A 289 -13.77 -10.27 -26.41
CA ARG A 289 -14.60 -10.94 -27.44
C ARG A 289 -16.06 -10.49 -27.37
N ARG A 290 -16.63 -10.35 -26.16
CA ARG A 290 -18.00 -9.82 -25.97
C ARG A 290 -18.11 -8.40 -26.53
N ARG A 291 -17.18 -7.51 -26.18
CA ARG A 291 -17.13 -6.14 -26.71
C ARG A 291 -17.04 -6.09 -28.23
N ALA A 292 -16.28 -7.01 -28.84
CA ALA A 292 -16.18 -7.11 -30.30
C ALA A 292 -17.50 -7.57 -30.92
N ALA A 293 -18.20 -8.53 -30.32
CA ALA A 293 -19.50 -9.00 -30.78
C ALA A 293 -20.58 -7.92 -30.72
N THR A 294 -20.66 -7.14 -29.63
CA THR A 294 -21.63 -6.03 -29.51
C THR A 294 -21.35 -4.89 -30.49
N ARG A 295 -20.08 -4.69 -30.88
CA ARG A 295 -19.67 -3.67 -31.86
C ARG A 295 -19.88 -4.09 -33.31
N GLN A 296 -20.04 -5.38 -33.61
CA GLN A 296 -20.32 -5.81 -34.98
C GLN A 296 -21.70 -5.25 -35.37
N PRO A 297 -21.73 -4.29 -36.31
CA PRO A 297 -22.89 -3.41 -36.43
C PRO A 297 -24.05 -4.11 -37.13
N ALA A 298 -25.25 -3.65 -36.79
CA ALA A 298 -26.50 -3.76 -37.56
C ALA A 298 -26.39 -3.34 -39.06
N LYS A 299 -25.19 -3.07 -39.60
CA LYS A 299 -24.92 -2.86 -41.03
C LYS A 299 -25.32 -4.06 -41.90
N ALA A 300 -25.50 -5.26 -41.33
CA ALA A 300 -26.01 -6.41 -42.08
C ALA A 300 -27.53 -6.36 -42.35
N MET A 301 -28.29 -5.49 -41.67
CA MET A 301 -29.76 -5.48 -41.75
C MET A 301 -30.35 -4.52 -42.81
N LYS A 302 -29.50 -3.80 -43.56
CA LYS A 302 -29.94 -2.83 -44.60
C LYS A 302 -29.81 -3.31 -46.06
N LYS A 303 -29.61 -4.61 -46.32
CA LYS A 303 -29.41 -5.16 -47.69
C LYS A 303 -30.48 -6.14 -48.19
N LYS A 304 -31.71 -6.08 -47.64
CA LYS A 304 -32.89 -6.73 -48.22
C LYS A 304 -34.03 -5.70 -48.31
N GLY A 305 -34.02 -4.93 -49.39
CA GLY A 305 -35.04 -3.97 -49.78
C GLY A 305 -34.81 -3.62 -51.24
#